data_AF-A0A959NF22-F1
#
_entry.id   AF-A0A959NF22-F1
#
_cell.length_a   1.000
_cell.length_b   1.000
_cell.length_c   1.000
_cell.angle_alpha   90.00
_cell.angle_beta   90.00
_cell.angle_gamma   90.00
#
_symmetry.space_group_name_H-M   'P 1'
#
loop_
_entity.id
_entity.type
_entity.pdbx_description
1 polymer ?
#
loop_
_entity_poly.entity_id
_entity_poly.type
_entity_poly.pdbx_seq_one_letter_code
_entity_poly.pdbx_strand_id
1 'polypeptide(L)'
;TSTLGLNEVGAVKATNDTRELGELNPDVRAIVAYNTDSKVINTLRSNGILLANIVPEGSFVAGSSSVVQLDAWNWEDALYLKDGGIHIFMPSMQRSRWWRFFASNNQSDPYKEGLAKIEKLKTFFKEAKAYAAVKEHEETNLK
;
A
#
# COMPACT_ATOMS: atom_id res chain seq x y z
N THR A 1 1.66 -5.27 -9.34
CA THR A 1 0.50 -5.01 -8.46
C THR A 1 -0.44 -4.07 -9.19
N SER A 2 -1.73 -4.34 -9.19
CA SER A 2 -2.71 -3.62 -10.01
C SER A 2 -3.26 -2.42 -9.24
N THR A 3 -3.01 -1.21 -9.71
CA THR A 3 -3.35 0.07 -9.04
C THR A 3 -4.68 0.64 -9.54
N LEU A 4 -5.55 -0.25 -10.01
CA LEU A 4 -6.75 0.08 -10.76
C LEU A 4 -7.78 0.76 -9.85
N GLY A 5 -8.29 1.90 -10.29
CA GLY A 5 -9.27 2.70 -9.53
C GLY A 5 -8.67 3.52 -8.38
N LEU A 6 -7.36 3.38 -8.08
CA LEU A 6 -6.62 4.25 -7.17
C LEU A 6 -5.94 5.41 -7.89
N ASN A 7 -5.43 5.15 -9.10
CA ASN A 7 -4.74 6.13 -9.94
C ASN A 7 -5.42 6.20 -11.31
N GLU A 8 -6.20 7.25 -11.54
CA GLU A 8 -6.86 7.50 -12.83
C GLU A 8 -5.98 8.36 -13.74
N VAL A 9 -6.07 8.10 -15.05
CA VAL A 9 -5.35 8.85 -16.11
C VAL A 9 -5.71 10.33 -16.02
N GLY A 10 -4.83 11.12 -15.39
CA GLY A 10 -5.03 12.56 -15.19
C GLY A 10 -4.69 13.08 -13.79
N ALA A 11 -4.32 12.24 -12.82
CA ALA A 11 -3.85 12.70 -11.52
C ALA A 11 -2.54 13.49 -11.66
N VAL A 12 -2.68 14.82 -11.70
CA VAL A 12 -1.57 15.78 -11.71
C VAL A 12 -0.60 15.43 -10.59
N LYS A 13 0.70 15.44 -10.90
CA LYS A 13 1.84 15.09 -10.03
C LYS A 13 1.84 15.78 -8.65
N ALA A 14 1.00 16.81 -8.45
CA ALA A 14 0.82 17.54 -7.19
C ALA A 14 -0.13 16.86 -6.18
N THR A 15 -0.92 15.84 -6.59
CA THR A 15 -1.76 15.04 -5.69
C THR A 15 -1.09 13.72 -5.28
N ASN A 16 0.06 13.39 -5.86
CA ASN A 16 0.92 12.27 -5.44
C ASN A 16 1.79 12.65 -4.21
N ASP A 17 1.26 13.51 -3.34
CA ASP A 17 1.82 13.79 -2.02
C ASP A 17 0.90 13.29 -0.91
N THR A 18 0.09 12.28 -1.23
CA THR A 18 -0.52 11.34 -0.29
C THR A 18 0.50 10.26 0.09
N ARG A 19 1.76 10.65 0.37
CA ARG A 19 2.65 9.85 1.22
C ARG A 19 2.14 10.08 2.65
N GLU A 20 0.91 9.63 2.88
CA GLU A 20 0.13 9.97 4.06
C GLU A 20 0.85 9.47 5.31
N LEU A 21 1.26 10.44 6.13
CA LEU A 21 1.36 10.37 7.60
C LEU A 21 1.76 9.00 8.19
N GLY A 22 2.96 8.51 7.86
CA GLY A 22 3.55 7.35 8.53
C GLY A 22 4.21 6.36 7.59
N GLU A 23 5.32 5.77 8.03
CA GLU A 23 5.95 4.63 7.32
C GLU A 23 5.22 3.30 7.60
N LEU A 24 4.34 3.27 8.60
CA LEU A 24 3.64 2.09 9.08
C LEU A 24 2.15 2.37 9.13
N ASN A 25 1.41 2.00 8.07
CA ASN A 25 -0.02 2.23 7.99
C ASN A 25 -0.76 0.88 7.83
N PRO A 26 -0.78 0.02 8.86
CA PRO A 26 -1.40 -1.30 8.78
C PRO A 26 -2.93 -1.24 8.63
N ASP A 27 -3.56 -0.17 9.12
CA ASP A 27 -5.02 -0.01 9.16
C ASP A 27 -5.63 0.52 7.85
N VAL A 28 -4.79 1.00 6.94
CA VAL A 28 -5.24 1.53 5.64
C VAL A 28 -5.81 0.38 4.80
N ARG A 29 -7.02 0.58 4.25
CA ARG A 29 -7.70 -0.39 3.40
C ARG A 29 -7.86 0.17 1.99
N ALA A 30 -7.34 -0.54 0.99
CA ALA A 30 -7.41 -0.08 -0.40
C ALA A 30 -8.84 -0.03 -0.96
N ILE A 31 -9.77 -0.83 -0.41
CA ILE A 31 -11.15 -0.90 -0.90
C ILE A 31 -11.91 0.44 -0.77
N VAL A 32 -11.60 1.24 0.25
CA VAL A 32 -12.29 2.52 0.50
C VAL A 32 -11.93 3.54 -0.58
N ALA A 33 -10.76 3.41 -1.18
CA ALA A 33 -10.29 4.27 -2.26
C ALA A 33 -10.66 3.75 -3.66
N TYR A 34 -11.42 2.65 -3.77
CA TYR A 34 -11.78 2.07 -5.06
C TYR A 34 -12.92 2.84 -5.72
N ASN A 35 -12.67 3.38 -6.92
CA ASN A 35 -13.69 3.97 -7.77
C ASN A 35 -14.26 2.94 -8.77
N THR A 36 -15.54 2.56 -8.62
CA THR A 36 -16.27 1.65 -9.52
C THR A 36 -16.60 2.27 -10.89
N ASP A 37 -16.64 3.60 -11.00
CA ASP A 37 -16.94 4.31 -12.26
C ASP A 37 -15.67 4.66 -13.07
N SER A 38 -14.54 4.06 -12.72
CA SER A 38 -13.28 4.34 -13.40
C SER A 38 -13.32 3.90 -14.86
N LYS A 39 -12.91 4.78 -15.78
CA LYS A 39 -12.88 4.48 -17.24
C LYS A 39 -12.03 3.25 -17.58
N VAL A 40 -11.01 2.96 -16.76
CA VAL A 40 -10.14 1.79 -16.93
C VAL A 40 -10.90 0.48 -16.69
N ILE A 41 -11.95 0.49 -15.87
CA ILE A 41 -12.75 -0.71 -15.60
C ILE A 41 -13.47 -1.17 -16.88
N ASN A 42 -14.01 -0.22 -17.65
CA ASN A 42 -14.71 -0.54 -18.89
C ASN A 42 -13.78 -1.20 -19.93
N THR A 43 -12.52 -0.77 -20.01
CA THR A 43 -11.55 -1.38 -20.93
C THR A 43 -11.08 -2.76 -20.46
N LEU A 44 -10.98 -2.98 -19.15
CA LEU A 44 -10.64 -4.30 -18.61
C LEU A 44 -11.78 -5.29 -18.76
N ARG A 45 -13.02 -4.85 -18.54
CA ARG A 45 -14.23 -5.66 -18.70
C ARG A 45 -14.44 -6.09 -20.15
N SER A 46 -14.20 -5.20 -21.12
CA SER A 46 -14.24 -5.56 -22.55
C SER A 46 -13.17 -6.58 -22.94
N ASN A 47 -12.07 -6.66 -22.18
CA ASN A 47 -11.02 -7.66 -22.36
C ASN A 47 -11.27 -8.97 -21.57
N GLY A 48 -12.43 -9.12 -20.93
CA GLY A 48 -12.80 -10.33 -20.18
C GLY A 48 -12.22 -10.43 -18.77
N ILE A 49 -11.64 -9.34 -18.23
CA ILE A 49 -11.16 -9.30 -16.85
C ILE A 49 -12.36 -8.93 -15.96
N LEU A 50 -12.72 -9.82 -15.03
CA LEU A 50 -13.90 -9.66 -14.17
C LEU A 50 -13.56 -9.40 -12.69
N LEU A 51 -12.38 -9.84 -12.26
CA LEU A 51 -11.89 -9.67 -10.88
C LEU A 51 -10.55 -8.95 -10.89
N ALA A 52 -10.33 -8.08 -9.91
CA ALA A 52 -9.07 -7.39 -9.69
C ALA A 52 -8.71 -7.37 -8.21
N ASN A 53 -7.43 -7.57 -7.91
CA ASN A 53 -6.90 -7.31 -6.57
C ASN A 53 -6.38 -5.87 -6.51
N ILE A 54 -6.99 -5.07 -5.65
CA ILE A 54 -6.65 -3.65 -5.44
C ILE A 54 -5.67 -3.56 -4.29
N VAL A 55 -4.52 -2.94 -4.55
CA VAL A 55 -3.40 -2.86 -3.61
C VAL A 55 -3.11 -1.40 -3.29
N PRO A 56 -2.99 -1.01 -2.01
CA PRO A 56 -2.64 0.36 -1.66
C PRO A 56 -1.18 0.65 -2.05
N GLU A 57 -0.92 1.86 -2.53
CA GLU A 57 0.43 2.30 -2.89
C GLU A 57 1.01 3.24 -1.83
N GLY A 58 2.34 3.26 -1.68
CA GLY A 58 3.01 4.47 -1.19
C GLY A 58 3.56 4.50 0.23
N SER A 59 3.56 3.39 1.00
CA SER A 59 4.23 3.33 2.31
C SER A 59 5.03 2.04 2.52
N PHE A 60 5.93 1.99 3.52
CA PHE A 60 6.76 0.82 3.82
C PHE A 60 5.87 -0.36 4.29
N VAL A 61 4.87 -0.09 5.12
CA VAL A 61 3.69 -0.94 5.29
C VAL A 61 2.48 -0.16 4.78
N ALA A 62 1.95 -0.57 3.63
CA ALA A 62 0.96 0.22 2.89
C ALA A 62 -0.50 -0.09 3.24
N GLY A 63 -0.75 -1.18 3.97
CA GLY A 63 -2.09 -1.58 4.40
C GLY A 63 -2.64 -2.80 3.66
N SER A 64 -3.94 -3.03 3.75
CA SER A 64 -4.62 -4.21 3.24
C SER A 64 -5.11 -4.07 1.80
N SER A 65 -4.94 -5.12 1.01
CA SER A 65 -5.60 -5.26 -0.31
C SER A 65 -6.94 -5.94 -0.20
N SER A 66 -7.80 -5.70 -1.17
CA SER A 66 -9.07 -6.42 -1.32
C SER A 66 -9.28 -6.86 -2.77
N VAL A 67 -9.95 -7.98 -2.95
CA VAL A 67 -10.35 -8.47 -4.27
C VAL A 67 -11.75 -7.95 -4.56
N VAL A 68 -11.91 -7.32 -5.72
CA VAL A 68 -13.18 -6.79 -6.18
C VAL A 68 -13.62 -7.39 -7.50
N GLN A 69 -14.93 -7.40 -7.70
CA GLN A 69 -15.58 -7.58 -8.98
C GLN A 69 -15.66 -6.24 -9.71
N LEU A 70 -15.29 -6.27 -10.98
CA LEU A 70 -15.25 -5.09 -11.85
C LEU A 70 -16.63 -4.70 -12.39
N ASP A 71 -17.70 -5.38 -11.99
CA ASP A 71 -19.08 -5.16 -12.44
C ASP A 71 -19.98 -4.89 -11.23
N ALA A 72 -19.88 -3.68 -10.68
CA ALA A 72 -20.61 -3.24 -9.51
C ALA A 72 -20.84 -1.72 -9.56
N TRP A 73 -21.85 -1.24 -8.82
CA TRP A 73 -22.22 0.18 -8.77
C TRP A 73 -21.48 0.95 -7.66
N ASN A 74 -21.28 0.33 -6.49
CA ASN A 74 -20.52 0.87 -5.37
C ASN A 74 -19.35 -0.08 -5.03
N TRP A 75 -18.41 0.40 -4.22
CA TRP A 75 -17.26 -0.41 -3.79
C TRP A 75 -17.66 -1.54 -2.82
N GLU A 76 -18.79 -1.39 -2.10
CA GLU A 76 -19.30 -2.38 -1.14
C GLU A 76 -19.79 -3.66 -1.84
N ASP A 77 -20.59 -3.51 -2.90
CA ASP A 77 -21.13 -4.59 -3.72
C ASP A 77 -20.04 -5.20 -4.62
N ALA A 78 -19.03 -4.40 -4.97
CA ALA A 78 -17.86 -4.88 -5.70
C ALA A 78 -17.02 -5.85 -4.87
N LEU A 79 -17.14 -5.84 -3.54
CA LEU A 79 -16.23 -6.56 -2.67
C LEU A 79 -16.44 -8.08 -2.73
N TYR A 80 -15.47 -8.80 -3.29
CA TYR A 80 -15.47 -10.26 -3.31
C TYR A 80 -14.76 -10.84 -2.09
N LEU A 81 -13.58 -10.30 -1.75
CA LEU A 81 -12.81 -10.71 -0.58
C LEU A 81 -12.19 -9.48 0.10
N LYS A 82 -12.59 -9.27 1.34
CA LYS A 82 -12.13 -8.17 2.18
C LYS A 82 -10.78 -8.49 2.83
N ASP A 83 -9.86 -7.52 2.80
CA ASP A 83 -8.60 -7.54 3.55
C ASP A 83 -7.77 -8.82 3.32
N GLY A 84 -7.58 -9.21 2.05
CA GLY A 84 -6.92 -10.46 1.66
C GLY A 84 -5.43 -10.55 1.94
N GLY A 85 -4.78 -9.45 2.32
CA GLY A 85 -3.37 -9.44 2.71
C GLY A 85 -2.82 -8.05 2.95
N ILE A 86 -1.78 -7.96 3.78
CA ILE A 86 -1.05 -6.71 4.06
C ILE A 86 0.12 -6.59 3.08
N HIS A 87 0.26 -5.41 2.47
CA HIS A 87 1.33 -5.12 1.50
C HIS A 87 2.48 -4.36 2.15
N ILE A 88 3.70 -4.85 1.89
CA ILE A 88 4.94 -4.30 2.43
C ILE A 88 5.87 -3.98 1.26
N PHE A 89 6.37 -2.74 1.23
CA PHE A 89 7.30 -2.28 0.21
C PHE A 89 8.70 -2.19 0.77
N MET A 90 9.58 -3.12 0.41
CA MET A 90 10.94 -3.16 0.94
C MET A 90 11.76 -1.93 0.52
N PRO A 91 12.54 -1.30 1.43
CA PRO A 91 13.42 -0.20 1.10
C PRO A 91 14.53 -0.68 0.17
N SER A 92 14.84 0.12 -0.86
CA SER A 92 15.98 -0.16 -1.73
C SER A 92 17.29 0.02 -0.97
N MET A 93 18.09 -1.04 -0.89
CA MET A 93 19.42 -1.01 -0.25
C MET A 93 20.52 -0.46 -1.18
N GLN A 94 20.18 -0.13 -2.42
CA GLN A 94 21.12 0.34 -3.44
C GLN A 94 20.73 1.74 -3.89
N ARG A 95 21.72 2.64 -4.05
CA ARG A 95 21.49 3.94 -4.71
C ARG A 95 21.09 3.68 -6.16
N SER A 96 20.01 4.31 -6.61
CA SER A 96 19.63 4.31 -8.03
C SER A 96 20.84 4.71 -8.88
N ARG A 97 21.12 3.94 -9.93
CA ARG A 97 22.24 4.21 -10.86
C ARG A 97 22.23 5.65 -11.36
N TRP A 98 21.06 6.25 -11.53
CA TRP A 98 20.88 7.63 -11.98
C TRP A 98 21.31 8.66 -10.93
N TRP A 99 21.07 8.39 -9.64
CA TRP A 99 21.50 9.26 -8.53
C TRP A 99 23.02 9.24 -8.33
N ARG A 100 23.70 8.17 -8.78
CA ARG A 100 25.17 8.06 -8.78
C ARG A 100 25.85 8.98 -9.80
N PHE A 101 25.13 9.46 -10.81
CA PHE A 101 25.66 10.40 -11.81
C PHE A 101 25.52 11.88 -11.41
N PHE A 102 24.58 12.21 -10.51
CA PHE A 102 24.26 13.60 -10.15
C PHE A 102 24.65 14.02 -8.73
N ALA A 103 25.00 13.07 -7.83
CA ALA A 103 25.28 13.39 -6.43
C ALA A 103 26.79 13.47 -6.15
N SER A 104 27.31 14.71 -6.08
CA SER A 104 28.58 15.02 -5.42
C SER A 104 28.39 14.95 -3.90
N ASN A 105 29.28 14.21 -3.23
CA ASN A 105 29.66 14.31 -1.82
C ASN A 105 28.68 15.02 -0.86
N ASN A 106 27.58 14.37 -0.47
CA ASN A 106 27.20 14.25 0.94
C ASN A 106 25.98 13.33 1.14
N GLN A 107 25.86 12.87 2.40
CA GLN A 107 24.67 12.38 3.08
C GLN A 107 24.25 10.91 2.88
N SER A 108 24.20 10.25 4.06
CA SER A 108 23.72 8.93 4.51
C SER A 108 23.97 7.70 3.63
N ASP A 109 24.49 6.64 4.26
CA ASP A 109 24.57 5.32 3.65
C ASP A 109 23.15 4.71 3.59
N PRO A 110 22.54 4.57 2.39
CA PRO A 110 21.17 4.06 2.25
C PRO A 110 21.02 2.64 2.78
N TYR A 111 22.15 1.92 2.87
CA TYR A 111 22.19 0.60 3.49
C TYR A 111 21.84 0.67 4.98
N LYS A 112 22.40 1.64 5.72
CA LYS A 112 22.15 1.83 7.15
C LYS A 112 20.70 2.24 7.42
N GLU A 113 20.14 3.12 6.58
CA GLU A 113 18.73 3.53 6.69
C GLU A 113 17.77 2.37 6.37
N GLY A 114 18.06 1.59 5.32
CA GLY A 114 17.29 0.41 4.97
C GLY A 114 17.28 -0.65 6.08
N LEU A 115 18.42 -0.89 6.70
CA LEU A 115 18.53 -1.79 7.85
C LEU A 115 17.73 -1.29 9.06
N ALA A 116 17.81 0.01 9.37
CA ALA A 116 17.05 0.59 10.47
C ALA A 116 15.52 0.44 10.26
N LYS A 117 15.03 0.58 9.02
CA LYS A 117 13.62 0.35 8.68
C LYS A 117 13.21 -1.12 8.84
N ILE A 118 14.09 -2.05 8.46
CA ILE A 118 13.86 -3.48 8.65
C ILE A 118 13.83 -3.85 10.14
N GLU A 119 14.69 -3.25 10.96
CA GLU A 119 14.65 -3.43 12.41
C GLU A 119 13.34 -2.92 13.01
N LYS A 120 12.89 -1.72 12.62
CA LYS A 120 11.57 -1.19 13.01
C LYS A 120 10.42 -2.13 12.61
N LEU A 121 10.50 -2.74 11.43
CA LEU A 121 9.50 -3.71 10.98
C LEU A 121 9.47 -4.96 11.86
N LYS A 122 10.66 -5.48 12.22
CA LYS A 122 10.77 -6.65 13.11
C LYS A 122 10.22 -6.34 14.50
N THR A 123 10.50 -5.15 15.05
CA THR A 123 9.93 -4.74 16.33
C THR A 123 8.41 -4.62 16.24
N PHE A 124 7.89 -4.03 15.17
CA PHE A 124 6.44 -3.91 14.93
C PHE A 124 5.77 -5.29 14.87
N PHE A 125 6.29 -6.25 14.10
CA PHE A 125 5.74 -7.60 14.06
C PHE A 125 5.85 -8.35 15.39
N LYS A 126 6.91 -8.10 16.16
CA LYS A 126 7.07 -8.69 17.49
C LYS A 126 6.00 -8.18 18.46
N GLU A 127 5.74 -6.87 18.44
CA GLU A 127 4.66 -6.25 19.22
C GLU A 127 3.29 -6.74 18.77
N ALA A 128 3.03 -6.80 17.46
CA ALA A 128 1.77 -7.31 16.90
C ALA A 128 1.51 -8.77 17.30
N LYS A 129 2.55 -9.62 17.28
CA LYS A 129 2.45 -11.01 17.74
C LYS A 129 2.17 -11.10 19.24
N ALA A 130 2.79 -10.23 20.04
CA ALA A 130 2.54 -10.18 21.48
C ALA A 130 1.10 -9.73 21.77
N TYR A 131 0.62 -8.72 21.05
CA TYR A 131 -0.77 -8.25 21.13
C TYR A 131 -1.76 -9.36 20.76
N ALA A 132 -1.59 -10.01 19.61
CA ALA A 132 -2.47 -11.09 19.16
C ALA A 132 -2.50 -12.34 20.09
N ALA A 133 -1.50 -12.52 20.95
CA ALA A 133 -1.46 -13.61 21.92
C ALA A 133 -2.28 -13.34 23.19
N VAL A 134 -2.61 -12.08 23.48
CA VAL A 134 -3.44 -11.71 24.62
C VAL A 134 -4.93 -11.92 24.25
N LYS A 135 -5.77 -12.39 25.17
CA LYS A 135 -7.19 -12.74 24.90
C LYS A 135 -8.16 -11.58 25.05
N GLU A 136 -7.84 -10.61 25.91
CA GLU A 136 -8.65 -9.42 26.17
C GLU A 136 -7.79 -8.19 26.00
N HIS A 137 -8.28 -7.20 25.27
CA HIS A 137 -7.60 -5.94 25.00
C HIS A 137 -8.53 -4.83 25.45
N GLU A 138 -8.15 -4.10 26.51
CA GLU A 138 -8.94 -2.94 26.98
C GLU A 138 -8.79 -1.73 26.03
N GLU A 139 -7.68 -1.65 25.29
CA GLU A 139 -7.34 -0.54 24.39
C GLU A 139 -6.80 -1.10 23.05
N THR A 140 -7.36 -0.64 21.93
CA THR A 140 -6.82 -0.95 20.59
C THR A 140 -5.57 -0.12 20.31
N ASN A 141 -4.46 -0.79 20.01
CA ASN A 141 -3.18 -0.14 19.72
C ASN A 141 -3.18 0.48 18.31
N LEU A 142 -3.50 1.79 18.22
CA LEU A 142 -3.52 2.58 16.99
C LEU A 142 -2.14 3.19 16.66
N LYS A 143 -1.13 2.32 16.47
CA LYS A 143 0.24 2.72 16.10
C LYS A 143 0.40 3.05 14.62
#